data_AF-A0A351MDC8-F1
#
_entry.id   AF-A0A351MDC8-F1
#
_cell.length_a   1.000
_cell.length_b   1.000
_cell.length_c   1.000
_cell.angle_alpha   90.00
_cell.angle_beta   90.00
_cell.angle_gamma   90.00
#
_symmetry.space_group_name_H-M   'P 1'
#
loop_
_entity.id
_entity.type
_entity.pdbx_description
1 polymer ?
#
loop_
_entity_poly.entity_id
_entity_poly.type
_entity_poly.pdbx_seq_one_letter_code
_entity_poly.pdbx_strand_id
1 'polypeptide(L)'
;MREDGCDSRREARRWRELRLLLRTGELVWLARQVSFSLPGETEYRADFVYQVAGGGMVVEDVKSPVTRRLPAYRIKARQMRAIHGIEVREVE
;
A
#
# COMPACT_ATOMS: atom_id res chain seq x y z
N MET A 1 -2.20 21.26 8.29
CA MET A 1 -1.56 20.14 9.02
C MET A 1 -1.38 19.00 8.05
N ARG A 2 -0.16 18.49 7.87
CA ARG A 2 0.05 17.19 7.22
C ARG A 2 -0.44 16.16 8.24
N GLU A 3 -1.46 15.38 7.90
CA GLU A 3 -1.83 14.23 8.74
C GLU A 3 -0.60 13.30 8.78
N ASP A 4 -0.09 13.06 9.98
CA ASP A 4 1.21 12.44 10.26
C ASP A 4 1.48 11.27 9.32
N GLY A 5 2.49 11.39 8.45
CA GLY A 5 3.11 10.35 7.61
C GLY A 5 2.49 10.02 6.23
N CYS A 6 1.66 10.90 5.64
CA CYS A 6 1.35 10.83 4.20
C CYS A 6 2.34 11.70 3.42
N ASP A 7 3.05 11.11 2.48
CA ASP A 7 4.12 11.75 1.71
C ASP A 7 3.58 12.60 0.54
N SER A 8 2.29 12.45 0.22
CA SER A 8 1.62 13.22 -0.83
C SER A 8 0.17 13.59 -0.50
N ARG A 9 -0.38 14.59 -1.22
CA ARG A 9 -1.81 14.95 -1.13
C ARG A 9 -2.73 13.80 -1.56
N ARG A 10 -2.26 12.93 -2.47
CA ARG A 10 -2.98 11.76 -2.98
C ARG A 10 -3.09 10.70 -1.88
N GLU A 11 -1.99 10.40 -1.19
CA GLU A 11 -2.00 9.53 -0.02
C GLU A 11 -2.90 10.06 1.09
N ALA A 12 -2.82 11.35 1.41
CA ALA A 12 -3.68 11.93 2.45
C ALA A 12 -5.17 11.78 2.10
N ARG A 13 -5.54 11.96 0.82
CA ARG A 13 -6.90 11.71 0.35
C ARG A 13 -7.28 10.24 0.52
N ARG A 14 -6.44 9.32 0.02
CA ARG A 14 -6.71 7.88 0.09
C ARG A 14 -6.82 7.39 1.53
N TRP A 15 -5.97 7.90 2.42
CA TRP A 15 -6.02 7.61 3.84
C TRP A 15 -7.37 7.97 4.47
N ARG A 16 -7.93 9.13 4.14
CA ARG A 16 -9.25 9.55 4.63
C ARG A 16 -10.36 8.62 4.14
N GLU A 17 -10.29 8.20 2.88
CA GLU A 17 -11.23 7.23 2.30
C GLU A 17 -11.15 5.88 3.02
N LEU A 18 -9.95 5.33 3.19
CA LEU A 18 -9.73 4.05 3.89
C LEU A 18 -10.18 4.12 5.36
N ARG A 19 -9.94 5.25 6.04
CA ARG A 19 -10.45 5.47 7.41
C ARG A 19 -11.97 5.54 7.48
N LEU A 20 -12.63 6.07 6.45
CA LEU A 20 -14.10 6.04 6.40
C LEU A 20 -14.59 4.59 6.27
N LEU A 21 -14.00 3.81 5.36
CA LEU A 21 -14.34 2.40 5.16
C LEU A 21 -14.11 1.55 6.42
N LEU A 22 -13.04 1.83 7.17
CA LEU A 22 -12.80 1.22 8.49
C LEU A 22 -13.92 1.56 9.49
N ARG A 23 -14.38 2.82 9.51
CA ARG A 23 -15.46 3.23 10.42
C ARG A 23 -16.82 2.62 10.06
N THR A 24 -17.07 2.37 8.78
CA THR A 24 -18.33 1.75 8.31
C THR A 24 -18.31 0.23 8.38
N GLY A 25 -17.17 -0.38 8.76
CA GLY A 25 -17.03 -1.83 8.90
C GLY A 25 -16.71 -2.57 7.60
N GLU A 26 -16.47 -1.86 6.51
CA GLU A 26 -16.03 -2.44 5.22
C GLU A 26 -14.59 -2.95 5.31
N LEU A 27 -13.78 -2.28 6.12
CA LEU A 27 -12.46 -2.74 6.54
C LEU A 27 -12.51 -3.10 8.02
N VAL A 28 -11.77 -4.13 8.41
CA VAL A 28 -11.65 -4.56 9.83
C VAL A 28 -10.29 -4.24 10.41
N TRP A 29 -9.30 -3.96 9.56
CA TRP A 29 -7.96 -3.56 9.97
C TRP A 29 -7.32 -2.66 8.91
N LEU A 30 -6.51 -1.70 9.33
CA LEU A 30 -5.84 -0.73 8.46
C LEU A 30 -4.53 -0.29 9.10
N ALA A 31 -3.44 -0.40 8.35
CA ALA A 31 -2.14 0.16 8.67
C ALA A 31 -1.56 0.89 7.45
N ARG A 32 -0.47 1.61 7.72
CA ARG A 32 0.20 2.46 6.74
C ARG A 32 1.72 2.29 6.86
N GLN A 33 2.44 2.52 5.76
CA GLN A 33 3.91 2.51 5.75
C GLN A 33 4.49 1.19 6.25
N VAL A 34 3.91 0.07 5.80
CA VAL A 34 4.29 -1.28 6.23
C VAL A 34 5.44 -1.79 5.36
N SER A 35 6.53 -2.22 6.00
CA SER A 35 7.66 -2.83 5.33
C SER A 35 7.47 -4.34 5.15
N PHE A 36 7.85 -4.83 3.98
CA PHE A 36 7.97 -6.24 3.64
C PHE A 36 9.40 -6.54 3.23
N SER A 37 10.01 -7.54 3.85
CA SER A 37 11.37 -7.96 3.52
C SER A 37 11.45 -8.59 2.13
N LEU A 38 12.43 -8.18 1.35
CA LEU A 38 12.78 -8.72 0.03
C LEU A 38 14.24 -9.23 0.05
N PRO A 39 14.66 -10.04 -0.94
CA PRO A 39 16.00 -10.59 -1.00
C PRO A 39 17.06 -9.49 -1.14
N GLY A 40 18.26 -9.77 -0.64
CA GLY A 40 19.39 -8.83 -0.69
C GLY A 40 19.20 -7.64 0.24
N GLU A 41 18.74 -7.87 1.47
CA GLU A 41 18.58 -6.85 2.52
C GLU A 41 17.77 -5.64 2.06
N THR A 42 16.81 -5.89 1.17
CA THR A 42 15.98 -4.87 0.55
C THR A 42 14.59 -4.94 1.16
N GLU A 43 13.90 -3.80 1.25
CA GLU A 43 12.50 -3.78 1.67
C GLU A 43 11.60 -3.19 0.58
N TYR A 44 10.35 -3.64 0.58
CA TYR A 44 9.22 -2.98 -0.06
C TYR A 44 8.40 -2.30 1.03
N ARG A 45 8.29 -0.98 0.97
CA ARG A 45 7.47 -0.19 1.90
C ARG A 45 6.18 0.19 1.21
N ALA A 46 5.07 -0.40 1.65
CA ALA A 46 3.75 -0.14 1.10
C ALA A 46 3.10 1.08 1.75
N ASP A 47 2.39 1.90 0.96
CA ASP A 47 1.66 3.03 1.49
C ASP A 47 0.53 2.56 2.42
N PHE A 48 -0.32 1.62 2.00
CA PHE A 48 -1.43 1.12 2.82
C PHE A 48 -1.50 -0.41 2.82
N VAL A 49 -1.84 -0.98 3.98
CA VAL A 49 -2.19 -2.40 4.11
C VAL A 49 -3.47 -2.49 4.92
N TYR A 50 -4.46 -3.21 4.43
CA TYR A 50 -5.74 -3.34 5.12
C TYR A 50 -6.38 -4.70 4.90
N GLN A 51 -7.28 -5.06 5.81
CA GLN A 51 -8.07 -6.27 5.75
C GLN A 51 -9.53 -5.91 5.46
N VAL A 52 -10.07 -6.44 4.36
CA VAL A 52 -11.48 -6.26 3.98
C VAL A 52 -12.34 -7.19 4.84
N ALA A 53 -13.51 -6.72 5.28
CA ALA A 53 -14.47 -7.52 6.01
C ALA A 53 -14.96 -8.71 5.15
N GLY A 54 -14.79 -9.94 5.64
CA GLY A 54 -15.11 -11.16 4.88
C GLY A 54 -14.21 -11.41 3.66
N GLY A 55 -13.17 -10.61 3.45
CA GLY A 55 -12.24 -10.70 2.33
C GLY A 55 -10.80 -11.04 2.74
N GLY A 56 -9.85 -10.69 1.89
CA GLY A 56 -8.41 -10.88 2.13
C GLY A 56 -7.69 -9.60 2.54
N MET A 57 -6.41 -9.75 2.85
CA MET A 57 -5.48 -8.63 3.01
C MET A 57 -5.19 -8.00 1.64
N VAL A 58 -5.18 -6.67 1.61
CA VAL A 58 -4.85 -5.88 0.41
C VAL A 58 -3.69 -4.97 0.74
N VAL A 59 -2.73 -4.91 -0.18
CA VAL A 59 -1.62 -3.95 -0.16
C VAL A 59 -1.84 -2.94 -1.27
N GLU A 60 -2.05 -1.68 -0.90
CA GLU A 60 -2.23 -0.55 -1.81
C GLU A 60 -1.02 0.38 -1.78
N ASP A 61 -0.66 0.88 -2.96
CA ASP A 61 0.48 1.76 -3.14
C ASP A 61 0.11 2.94 -4.04
N VAL A 62 0.21 4.15 -3.48
CA VAL A 62 -0.14 5.39 -4.18
C VAL A 62 1.04 5.80 -5.02
N LYS A 63 0.84 5.79 -6.34
CA LYS A 63 1.94 5.99 -7.28
C LYS A 63 1.54 6.91 -8.42
N SER A 64 2.47 7.80 -8.76
CA SER A 64 2.36 8.59 -9.98
C SER A 64 2.63 7.70 -11.21
N PRO A 65 2.14 8.07 -12.40
CA PRO A 65 2.46 7.37 -13.64
C PRO A 65 3.97 7.24 -13.90
N VAL A 66 4.77 8.20 -13.42
CA VAL A 66 6.24 8.16 -13.52
C VAL A 66 6.81 7.08 -12.61
N THR A 67 6.38 7.04 -11.35
CA THR A 67 6.88 6.09 -10.35
C THR A 67 6.58 4.64 -10.75
N ARG A 68 5.39 4.37 -11.31
CA ARG A 68 5.00 3.04 -11.82
C ARG A 68 5.91 2.51 -12.93
N ARG A 69 6.52 3.41 -13.70
CA ARG A 69 7.43 3.05 -14.80
C ARG A 69 8.86 2.78 -14.33
N LEU A 70 9.21 3.12 -13.09
CA LEU A 70 10.57 2.89 -12.57
C LEU A 70 10.87 1.38 -12.53
N PRO A 71 11.97 0.92 -13.16
CA PRO A 71 12.32 -0.51 -13.18
C PRO A 71 12.46 -1.12 -11.78
N ALA A 72 13.08 -0.38 -10.86
CA ALA A 72 13.26 -0.83 -9.47
C ALA A 72 11.92 -1.09 -8.77
N TYR A 73 10.93 -0.22 -8.95
CA TYR A 73 9.60 -0.40 -8.40
C TYR A 73 8.94 -1.68 -8.93
N ARG A 74 8.93 -1.86 -10.25
CA ARG A 74 8.32 -3.02 -10.91
C ARG A 74 8.97 -4.34 -10.50
N ILE A 75 10.29 -4.35 -10.30
CA ILE A 75 11.01 -5.52 -9.80
C ILE A 75 10.54 -5.84 -8.38
N LYS A 76 10.54 -4.86 -7.48
CA LYS A 76 10.10 -5.09 -6.10
C LYS A 76 8.64 -5.51 -6.00
N ALA A 77 7.74 -4.93 -6.81
CA ALA A 77 6.33 -5.33 -6.88
C ALA A 77 6.17 -6.79 -7.39
N ARG A 78 6.99 -7.21 -8.36
CA ARG A 78 7.03 -8.63 -8.79
C ARG A 78 7.56 -9.53 -7.68
N GLN A 79 8.56 -9.08 -6.92
CA GLN A 79 9.09 -9.82 -5.78
C GLN A 79 8.06 -9.95 -4.66
N MET A 80 7.26 -8.91 -4.38
CA MET A 80 6.13 -8.98 -3.45
C MET A 80 5.18 -10.13 -3.81
N ARG A 81 4.82 -10.24 -5.10
CA ARG A 81 3.99 -11.34 -5.57
C ARG A 81 4.69 -12.68 -5.48
N ALA A 82 5.95 -12.77 -5.90
CA ALA A 82 6.68 -14.04 -5.96
C ALA A 82 7.03 -14.62 -4.58
N ILE A 83 7.28 -13.76 -3.59
CA ILE A 83 7.80 -14.16 -2.27
C ILE A 83 6.68 -14.23 -1.23
N HIS A 84 5.83 -13.20 -1.21
CA HIS A 84 4.78 -13.07 -0.20
C HIS A 84 3.41 -13.50 -0.72
N GLY A 85 3.28 -13.79 -2.02
CA GLY A 85 1.97 -14.08 -2.64
C GLY A 85 1.05 -12.86 -2.71
N ILE A 86 1.59 -11.65 -2.50
CA ILE A 86 0.82 -10.41 -2.40
C ILE A 86 0.93 -9.63 -3.72
N GLU A 87 -0.21 -9.40 -4.36
CA GLU A 87 -0.31 -8.48 -5.50
C GLU A 87 -0.50 -7.05 -5.01
N VAL A 88 0.43 -6.17 -5.35
CA VAL A 88 0.36 -4.75 -4.98
C VAL A 88 -0.64 -4.05 -5.89
N ARG A 89 -1.65 -3.42 -5.29
CA ARG A 89 -2.61 -2.59 -6.01
C ARG A 89 -2.11 -1.15 -6.13
N GLU A 90 -1.82 -0.74 -7.36
CA GLU A 90 -1.41 0.62 -7.69
C GLU A 90 -2.63 1.56 -7.76
N VAL A 91 -2.62 2.65 -6.98
CA VAL A 91 -3.67 3.69 -6.99
C VAL A 91 -3.07 5.08 -7.29
N GLU A 92 -3.87 6.02 -7.80
CA GLU A 92 -3.40 7.37 -8.21
C GLU A 92 -3.79 8.50 -7.26
#